data_AF-A0A3R7C4T3-F1
#
_entry.id   AF-A0A3R7C4T3-F1
#
_cell.length_a   1.000
_cell.length_b   1.000
_cell.length_c   1.000
_cell.angle_alpha   90.00
_cell.angle_beta   90.00
_cell.angle_gamma   90.00
#
_symmetry.space_group_name_H-M   'P 1'
#
loop_
_entity.id
_entity.type
_entity.pdbx_description
1 polymer ?
#
loop_
_entity_poly.entity_id
_entity_poly.type
_entity_poly.pdbx_seq_one_letter_code
_entity_poly.pdbx_strand_id
1 'polypeptide(L)'
;MGKPYIYVRFRWWRGLNLEEVARELGKYFEVELFEMPTGSRDIAISRDDREGLRVRADTLMARLSPYRATLFQREAAPFTKRDMELRRRILELYPRDRPTIFPWGFSIEPPFEVEE
;
A
#
# COMPACT_ATOMS: atom_id res chain seq x y z
N MET A 1 -12.06 7.70 -19.81
CA MET A 1 -11.45 7.92 -18.48
C MET A 1 -11.35 6.58 -17.79
N GLY A 2 -10.13 6.07 -17.58
CA GLY A 2 -9.89 4.80 -16.88
C GLY A 2 -10.32 4.87 -15.41
N LYS A 3 -10.64 3.73 -14.80
CA LYS A 3 -10.92 3.67 -13.36
C LYS A 3 -9.59 3.87 -12.62
N PRO A 4 -9.55 4.70 -11.56
CA PRO A 4 -8.33 4.86 -10.76
C PRO A 4 -7.91 3.51 -10.18
N TYR A 5 -6.62 3.18 -10.32
CA TYR A 5 -6.04 1.95 -9.79
C TYR A 5 -6.19 1.94 -8.26
N ILE A 6 -6.74 0.85 -7.72
CA ILE A 6 -6.78 0.58 -6.26
C ILE A 6 -6.51 -0.91 -6.06
N TYR A 7 -5.43 -1.24 -5.37
CA TYR A 7 -5.06 -2.62 -5.08
C TYR A 7 -4.68 -2.79 -3.61
N VAL A 8 -5.27 -3.78 -2.95
CA VAL A 8 -5.09 -3.99 -1.51
C VAL A 8 -4.30 -5.27 -1.28
N ARG A 9 -3.27 -5.17 -0.44
CA ARG A 9 -2.39 -6.27 -0.08
C ARG A 9 -2.26 -6.38 1.42
N PHE A 10 -1.94 -7.58 1.87
CA PHE A 10 -1.89 -7.94 3.28
C PHE A 10 -0.62 -8.71 3.61
N ARG A 11 -0.25 -8.65 4.89
CA ARG A 11 0.74 -9.50 5.53
C ARG A 11 0.10 -10.03 6.82
N TRP A 12 0.43 -11.26 7.19
CA TRP A 12 -0.06 -11.90 8.41
C TRP A 12 1.05 -12.17 9.39
N TRP A 13 0.67 -12.43 10.65
CA TRP A 13 1.50 -12.87 11.77
C TRP A 13 2.48 -11.83 12.31
N ARG A 14 3.31 -11.25 11.44
CA ARG A 14 4.35 -10.28 11.82
C ARG A 14 4.12 -8.96 11.11
N GLY A 15 3.73 -7.94 11.87
CA GLY A 15 3.62 -6.58 11.37
C GLY A 15 4.96 -6.03 10.91
N LEU A 16 4.94 -5.07 10.00
CA LEU A 16 6.14 -4.33 9.60
C LEU A 16 6.45 -3.22 10.60
N ASN A 17 7.74 -2.98 10.85
CA ASN A 17 8.22 -1.75 11.46
C ASN A 17 8.20 -0.66 10.39
N LEU A 18 7.25 0.27 10.47
CA LEU A 18 7.05 1.29 9.45
C LEU A 18 8.19 2.31 9.40
N GLU A 19 8.89 2.57 10.50
CA GLU A 19 10.06 3.46 10.50
C GLU A 19 11.21 2.86 9.69
N GLU A 20 11.50 1.57 9.88
CA GLU A 20 12.53 0.87 9.10
C GLU A 20 12.17 0.83 7.61
N VAL A 21 10.90 0.52 7.30
CA VAL A 21 10.39 0.53 5.93
C VAL A 21 10.47 1.93 5.32
N ALA A 22 10.18 2.98 6.09
CA ALA A 22 10.30 4.36 5.64
C ALA A 22 11.76 4.71 5.29
N ARG A 23 12.74 4.29 6.10
CA ARG A 23 14.16 4.52 5.81
C ARG A 23 14.62 3.79 4.55
N GLU A 24 14.15 2.57 4.31
CA GLU A 24 14.52 1.81 3.12
C GLU A 24 13.83 2.32 1.85
N LEU A 25 12.54 2.63 1.90
CA LEU A 25 11.80 3.15 0.76
C LEU A 25 12.15 4.62 0.46
N GLY A 26 12.47 5.41 1.48
CA GLY A 26 12.87 6.82 1.35
C GLY A 26 14.13 7.06 0.53
N LYS A 27 14.95 6.02 0.30
CA LYS A 27 16.10 6.07 -0.61
C LYS A 27 15.70 6.22 -2.08
N TYR A 28 14.47 5.83 -2.43
CA TYR A 28 14.00 5.71 -3.83
C TYR A 28 12.68 6.48 -4.08
N PHE A 29 11.89 6.70 -3.03
CA PHE A 29 10.52 7.24 -3.09
C PHE A 29 10.34 8.39 -2.10
N GLU A 30 9.33 9.21 -2.35
CA GLU A 30 8.89 10.19 -1.35
C GLU A 30 8.10 9.44 -0.26
N VAL A 31 8.50 9.64 1.00
CA VAL A 31 7.91 8.95 2.15
C VAL A 31 7.44 9.96 3.21
N GLU A 32 6.27 9.71 3.77
CA GLU A 32 5.65 10.54 4.80
C GLU A 32 5.07 9.60 5.88
N LEU A 33 5.62 9.68 7.10
CA LEU A 33 5.01 9.06 8.28
C LEU A 33 3.87 9.94 8.76
N PHE A 34 2.74 9.34 9.09
CA PHE A 34 1.58 10.04 9.59
C PHE A 34 0.81 9.18 10.58
N GLU A 35 0.13 9.82 11.52
CA GLU A 35 -0.87 9.14 12.35
C GLU A 35 -2.19 9.07 11.59
N MET A 36 -2.80 7.89 11.54
CA MET A 36 -4.10 7.71 10.92
C MET A 36 -5.17 8.50 11.69
N PRO A 37 -6.01 9.32 11.01
CA PRO A 37 -7.07 10.05 11.68
C PRO A 37 -8.11 9.08 12.27
N THR A 38 -8.39 9.24 13.57
CA THR A 38 -9.40 8.45 14.29
C THR A 38 -10.81 8.96 13.98
N GLY A 39 -11.71 8.07 13.55
CA GLY A 39 -13.12 8.38 13.31
C GLY A 39 -14.07 7.30 13.86
N SER A 40 -15.38 7.58 13.92
CA SER A 40 -16.39 6.64 14.46
C SER A 40 -16.62 5.36 13.62
N ARG A 41 -15.90 5.20 12.50
CA ARG A 41 -15.86 4.00 11.64
C ARG A 41 -14.48 3.32 11.65
N ASP A 42 -13.65 3.61 12.64
CA ASP A 42 -12.31 3.08 12.73
C ASP A 42 -12.34 1.60 13.17
N ILE A 43 -11.80 0.71 12.34
CA ILE A 43 -11.63 -0.74 12.61
C ILE A 43 -10.14 -0.99 12.89
N ALA A 44 -9.49 -0.08 13.61
CA ALA A 44 -8.13 -0.30 14.10
C ALA A 44 -8.19 -1.37 15.20
N ILE A 45 -7.58 -2.53 14.95
CA ILE A 45 -7.59 -3.66 15.88
C ILE A 45 -6.58 -3.39 17.02
N SER A 46 -5.55 -2.57 16.79
CA SER A 46 -4.55 -2.17 17.79
C SER A 46 -4.10 -0.70 17.65
N ARG A 47 -3.35 -0.19 18.65
CA ARG A 47 -2.69 1.12 18.58
C ARG A 47 -1.62 1.21 17.49
N ASP A 48 -0.95 0.09 17.17
CA ASP A 48 0.10 0.04 16.16
C ASP A 48 -0.48 0.13 14.72
N ASP A 49 -1.77 -0.17 14.55
CA ASP A 49 -2.48 0.06 13.27
C ASP A 49 -2.72 1.55 12.98
N ARG A 50 -2.38 2.44 13.93
CA ARG A 50 -2.57 3.90 13.82
C ARG A 50 -1.37 4.58 13.17
N GLU A 51 -0.22 3.93 13.12
CA GLU A 51 0.91 4.44 12.36
C GLU A 51 0.70 4.13 10.88
N GLY A 52 0.70 5.17 10.07
CA GLY A 52 0.59 5.09 8.63
C GLY A 52 1.88 5.56 7.97
N LEU A 53 2.31 4.84 6.95
CA LEU A 53 3.37 5.29 6.05
C LEU A 53 2.76 5.53 4.68
N ARG A 54 2.90 6.75 4.16
CA ARG A 54 2.55 7.08 2.78
C ARG A 54 3.82 7.08 1.96
N VAL A 55 3.80 6.35 0.86
CA VAL A 55 4.90 6.27 -0.10
C VAL A 55 4.38 6.73 -1.45
N ARG A 56 5.09 7.63 -2.11
CA ARG A 56 4.72 8.18 -3.42
C ARG A 56 5.86 7.96 -4.42
N ALA A 57 5.50 7.40 -5.56
CA ALA A 57 6.35 7.33 -6.75
C ALA A 57 5.98 8.49 -7.69
N ASP A 58 5.68 8.22 -8.97
CA ASP A 58 5.36 9.28 -9.93
C ASP A 58 3.84 9.41 -10.07
N THR A 59 3.16 8.32 -10.41
CA THR A 59 1.68 8.28 -10.50
C THR A 59 1.06 7.42 -9.38
N LEU A 60 1.83 6.47 -8.85
CA LEU A 60 1.37 5.50 -7.87
C LEU A 60 1.68 5.93 -6.44
N MET A 61 0.69 5.79 -5.57
CA MET A 61 0.82 6.00 -4.14
C MET A 61 0.55 4.69 -3.40
N ALA A 62 1.22 4.49 -2.27
CA ALA A 62 0.96 3.39 -1.37
C ALA A 62 0.72 3.93 0.03
N ARG A 63 -0.38 3.49 0.65
CA ARG A 63 -0.65 3.68 2.08
C ARG A 63 -0.38 2.37 2.78
N LEU A 64 0.57 2.38 3.71
CA LEU A 64 1.03 1.21 4.43
C LEU A 64 0.61 1.33 5.91
N SER A 65 0.15 0.21 6.46
CA SER A 65 0.02 -0.07 7.89
C SER A 65 0.77 -1.37 8.20
N PRO A 66 0.96 -1.76 9.47
CA PRO A 66 1.75 -2.96 9.79
C PRO A 66 1.30 -4.24 9.06
N TYR A 67 0.00 -4.38 8.77
CA TYR A 67 -0.59 -5.59 8.17
C TYR A 67 -1.25 -5.37 6.80
N ARG A 68 -1.44 -4.13 6.35
CA ARG A 68 -2.14 -3.81 5.11
C ARG A 68 -1.40 -2.76 4.30
N ALA A 69 -1.37 -2.96 3.00
CA ALA A 69 -1.01 -1.95 2.02
C ALA A 69 -2.20 -1.67 1.11
N THR A 70 -2.41 -0.40 0.78
CA THR A 70 -3.34 0.04 -0.26
C THR A 70 -2.54 0.82 -1.28
N LEU A 71 -2.32 0.23 -2.45
CA LEU A 71 -1.77 0.93 -3.61
C LEU A 71 -2.92 1.63 -4.33
N PHE A 72 -2.75 2.88 -4.70
CA PHE A 72 -3.77 3.65 -5.39
C PHE A 72 -3.19 4.77 -6.25
N GLN A 73 -3.93 5.17 -7.26
CA GLN A 73 -3.67 6.39 -8.03
C GLN A 73 -4.71 7.45 -7.68
N ARG A 74 -4.28 8.70 -7.53
CA ARG A 74 -5.20 9.84 -7.36
C ARG A 74 -5.92 10.14 -8.67
N GLU A 75 -5.17 10.12 -9.76
CA GLU A 75 -5.63 10.33 -11.13
C GLU A 75 -5.15 9.15 -11.98
N ALA A 76 -6.02 8.60 -12.80
CA ALA A 76 -5.67 7.43 -13.62
C ALA A 76 -4.61 7.82 -14.67
N ALA A 77 -3.46 7.14 -14.62
CA ALA A 77 -2.35 7.36 -15.54
C ALA A 77 -1.58 6.03 -15.78
N PRO A 78 -0.83 5.90 -16.89
CA PRO A 78 0.08 4.77 -17.08
C PRO A 78 1.17 4.74 -16.00
N PHE A 79 1.57 3.54 -15.60
CA PHE A 79 2.61 3.35 -14.59
C PHE A 79 3.99 3.60 -15.21
N THR A 80 4.79 4.39 -14.52
CA THR A 80 6.21 4.57 -14.87
C THR A 80 7.04 3.37 -14.37
N LYS A 81 8.31 3.30 -14.79
CA LYS A 81 9.27 2.32 -14.25
C LYS A 81 9.41 2.43 -12.73
N ARG A 82 9.30 3.64 -12.18
CA ARG A 82 9.38 3.90 -10.75
C ARG A 82 8.12 3.43 -10.02
N ASP A 83 6.94 3.62 -10.62
CA ASP A 83 5.68 3.09 -10.09
C ASP A 83 5.70 1.55 -10.05
N MET A 84 6.23 0.92 -11.10
CA MET A 84 6.39 -0.53 -11.16
C MET A 84 7.34 -1.06 -10.08
N GLU A 85 8.43 -0.35 -9.80
CA GLU A 85 9.35 -0.71 -8.72
C GLU A 85 8.72 -0.54 -7.34
N LEU A 86 7.95 0.54 -7.13
CA LEU A 86 7.18 0.71 -5.89
C LEU A 86 6.20 -0.46 -5.72
N ARG A 87 5.42 -0.77 -6.76
CA ARG A 87 4.49 -1.89 -6.77
C ARG A 87 5.16 -3.21 -6.40
N ARG A 88 6.29 -3.53 -7.04
CA ARG A 88 7.05 -4.76 -6.78
C ARG A 88 7.44 -4.86 -5.30
N ARG A 89 8.04 -3.80 -4.74
CA ARG A 89 8.46 -3.76 -3.34
C ARG A 89 7.28 -3.89 -2.38
N ILE A 90 6.16 -3.25 -2.65
CA ILE A 90 4.96 -3.39 -1.81
C ILE A 90 4.41 -4.82 -1.86
N LEU A 91 4.44 -5.50 -3.01
CA LEU A 91 3.99 -6.89 -3.11
C LEU A 91 4.91 -7.87 -2.37
N GLU A 92 6.21 -7.60 -2.32
CA GLU A 92 7.17 -8.34 -1.51
C GLU A 92 6.93 -8.10 -0.01
N LEU A 93 6.65 -6.86 0.38
CA LEU A 93 6.30 -6.50 1.75
C LEU A 93 4.94 -7.08 2.16
N TYR A 94 3.96 -7.14 1.26
CA TYR A 94 2.59 -7.58 1.54
C TYR A 94 2.17 -8.70 0.57
N PRO A 95 2.64 -9.94 0.80
CA PRO A 95 2.52 -11.04 -0.16
C PRO A 95 1.14 -11.69 -0.22
N ARG A 96 0.16 -11.23 0.58
CA ARG A 96 -1.19 -11.82 0.62
C ARG A 96 -2.21 -10.91 -0.06
N ASP A 97 -3.11 -11.51 -0.81
CA ASP A 97 -4.25 -10.88 -1.47
C ASP A 97 -5.52 -10.82 -0.59
N ARG A 98 -5.47 -11.39 0.62
CA ARG A 98 -6.62 -11.51 1.52
C ARG A 98 -6.31 -11.07 2.95
N PRO A 99 -7.30 -10.53 3.67
CA PRO A 99 -7.10 -10.03 5.03
C PRO A 99 -6.94 -11.14 6.06
N THR A 100 -7.47 -12.35 5.80
CA THR A 100 -7.47 -13.46 6.76
C THR A 100 -7.13 -14.79 6.09
N ILE A 101 -6.77 -15.79 6.90
CA ILE A 101 -6.51 -17.16 6.44
C ILE A 101 -7.74 -17.87 5.87
N PHE A 102 -8.94 -17.36 6.18
CA PHE A 102 -10.18 -17.92 5.66
C PHE A 102 -10.31 -17.67 4.15
N PRO A 103 -11.00 -18.54 3.40
CA PRO A 103 -11.06 -18.47 1.94
C PRO A 103 -12.04 -17.41 1.39
N TRP A 104 -12.49 -16.46 2.21
CA TRP A 104 -13.45 -15.42 1.82
C TRP A 104 -12.78 -14.05 1.75
N GLY A 105 -13.05 -13.30 0.67
CA GLY A 105 -12.57 -11.92 0.45
C GLY A 105 -11.15 -11.83 -0.11
N PHE A 106 -11.04 -11.85 -1.44
CA PHE A 106 -9.78 -11.65 -2.17
C PHE A 106 -9.72 -10.24 -2.77
N SER A 107 -8.53 -9.65 -2.81
CA SER A 107 -8.23 -8.49 -3.63
C SER A 107 -7.68 -8.96 -4.96
N ILE A 108 -8.47 -8.75 -6.02
CA ILE A 108 -8.03 -8.97 -7.41
C ILE A 108 -7.37 -7.68 -7.88
N GLU A 109 -6.19 -7.82 -8.48
CA GLU A 109 -5.49 -6.66 -9.02
C GLU A 109 -6.25 -6.09 -10.23
N PRO A 110 -6.58 -4.79 -10.23
CA PRO A 110 -7.20 -4.17 -11.38
C PRO A 110 -6.20 -4.05 -12.54
N PRO A 111 -6.67 -4.03 -13.80
CA PRO A 111 -5.81 -3.77 -14.94
C PRO A 111 -5.20 -2.36 -14.85
N PHE A 112 -3.97 -2.22 -15.34
CA PHE A 112 -3.26 -0.94 -15.43
C PHE A 112 -2.44 -0.90 -16.73
N GLU A 113 -2.16 0.31 -17.21
CA GLU A 113 -1.29 0.56 -18.35
C GLU A 113 0.12 0.86 -17.86
N VAL A 114 1.13 0.62 -18.69
CA VAL A 114 2.55 0.91 -18.40
C VAL A 114 3.07 1.80 -19.51
N GLU A 115 3.83 2.84 -19.15
CA GLU A 115 4.52 3.70 -20.11
C GLU A 115 5.68 2.89 -20.76
N GLU A 116 5.71 2.83 -22.10
CA GLU A 116 6.77 2.13 -22.85
C GLU A 116 8.17 2.75 -22.67
#